data_AF-A0A8H9HTB5-F1
#
_entry.id   AF-A0A8H9HTB5-F1
#
_cell.length_a   1.000
_cell.length_b   1.000
_cell.length_c   1.000
_cell.angle_alpha   90.00
_cell.angle_beta   90.00
_cell.angle_gamma   90.00
#
_symmetry.space_group_name_H-M   'P 1'
#
loop_
_entity.id
_entity.type
_entity.pdbx_description
1 polymer ?
#
loop_
_entity_poly.entity_id
_entity_poly.type
_entity_poly.pdbx_seq_one_letter_code
_entity_poly.pdbx_strand_id
1 'polypeptide(L)'
;MHDKCPLWPVPQPFCQCSRLPGTDQYWPEPLASAPRRADPRPRPTRAAARAPGRTAPPAPSRRIRPPYAGAVRQDPAHQSGPAGPLPRLAAELRAAPPSLGPVRLVAVDGHAGSGKTTFAGRLAEALGGAPVLHLDDLASHEELFAWTARLRTQVLAPFSRGEEARYRPYDWRRRAFGPARPLPAAPVVLIEGVGAGRRAVRPVLARLLWMDVPALTAHLRGERRDGPEQAAFWRGWVPAERRHFASDPSRPFADTLVRHGAAEPALLSGPGRGHLDRRAGDRG
;
A
#
# COMPACT_ATOMS: atom_id res chain seq x y z
N MET A 1 27.10 18.28 35.67
CA MET A 1 25.63 18.20 35.50
C MET A 1 25.34 18.30 34.01
N HIS A 2 25.00 17.18 33.39
CA HIS A 2 24.59 17.09 31.98
C HIS A 2 23.26 16.36 32.01
N ASP A 3 22.18 17.07 31.70
CA ASP A 3 20.86 16.46 31.65
C ASP A 3 20.69 15.69 30.33
N LYS A 4 20.36 14.41 30.47
CA LYS A 4 20.09 13.46 29.39
C LYS A 4 18.69 13.71 28.83
N CYS A 5 18.58 13.85 27.51
CA CYS A 5 17.33 13.84 26.76
C CYS A 5 16.85 12.39 26.54
N PRO A 6 15.60 12.00 26.86
CA PRO A 6 15.23 10.59 27.04
C PRO A 6 14.81 9.81 25.76
N LEU A 7 15.19 10.23 24.55
CA LEU A 7 14.68 9.62 23.30
C LEU A 7 15.73 9.16 22.27
N TRP A 8 17.03 9.19 22.56
CA TRP A 8 18.04 8.78 21.58
C TRP A 8 19.39 8.34 22.21
N PRO A 9 19.91 7.11 21.97
CA PRO A 9 21.14 6.64 22.62
C PRO A 9 22.43 6.76 21.76
N VAL A 10 22.52 7.62 20.74
CA VAL A 10 23.78 7.83 19.99
C VAL A 10 23.97 9.27 19.47
N PRO A 11 25.10 9.96 19.75
CA PRO A 11 25.32 11.34 19.29
C PRO A 11 25.66 11.39 17.78
N GLN A 12 25.08 12.34 17.05
CA GLN A 12 25.44 12.70 15.67
C GLN A 12 26.10 14.09 15.66
N PRO A 13 27.19 14.33 14.90
CA PRO A 13 28.08 15.49 15.12
C PRO A 13 27.60 16.84 14.56
N PHE A 14 26.39 16.99 14.02
CA PHE A 14 25.93 18.27 13.46
C PHE A 14 24.45 18.50 13.71
N CYS A 15 24.11 19.01 14.89
CA CYS A 15 22.79 19.52 15.20
C CYS A 15 22.94 20.72 16.15
N GLN A 16 22.87 21.94 15.63
CA GLN A 16 22.72 23.13 16.46
C GLN A 16 21.22 23.35 16.71
N CYS A 17 20.78 23.18 17.95
CA CYS A 17 19.46 23.59 18.40
C CYS A 17 19.52 25.07 18.80
N SER A 18 18.71 25.91 18.17
CA SER A 18 18.47 27.29 18.62
C SER A 18 17.06 27.39 19.20
N ARG A 19 16.92 27.99 20.39
CA ARG A 19 15.64 28.28 21.06
C ARG A 19 14.97 29.50 20.42
N LEU A 20 13.68 29.40 20.10
CA LEU A 20 12.83 30.59 19.88
C LEU A 20 12.33 31.13 21.24
N PRO A 21 12.20 32.44 21.45
CA PRO A 21 11.66 32.98 22.70
C PRO A 21 10.17 32.66 22.83
N GLY A 22 9.77 31.95 23.88
CA GLY A 22 8.37 31.86 24.33
C GLY A 22 7.63 30.52 24.19
N THR A 23 8.24 29.42 23.73
CA THR A 23 7.57 28.10 23.66
C THR A 23 8.51 26.91 23.90
N ASP A 24 8.01 25.84 24.54
CA ASP A 24 8.69 24.55 24.78
C ASP A 24 8.53 23.56 23.60
N GLN A 25 8.78 24.01 22.37
CA GLN A 25 8.72 23.15 21.17
C GLN A 25 9.97 23.30 20.30
N TYR A 26 10.51 22.16 19.84
CA TYR A 26 11.68 22.07 18.97
C TYR A 26 11.24 21.73 17.54
N TRP A 27 11.69 22.49 16.54
CA TRP A 27 11.44 22.25 15.11
C TRP A 27 12.75 22.28 14.31
N PRO A 28 12.98 21.39 13.32
CA PRO A 28 14.14 21.48 12.44
C PRO A 28 13.86 22.38 11.22
N GLU A 29 14.68 23.41 11.04
CA GLU A 29 14.74 24.24 9.83
C GLU A 29 15.49 23.48 8.70
N PRO A 30 14.99 23.48 7.44
CA PRO A 30 15.75 22.94 6.31
C PRO A 30 16.77 23.95 5.77
N LEU A 31 18.03 23.53 5.68
CA LEU A 31 19.09 24.28 5.00
C LEU A 31 18.85 24.31 3.48
N ALA A 32 19.00 25.50 2.88
CA ALA A 32 19.00 25.72 1.44
C ALA A 32 20.10 24.88 0.74
N SER A 33 19.73 24.16 -0.31
CA SER A 33 20.66 23.34 -1.11
C SER A 33 20.99 24.01 -2.44
N ALA A 34 22.29 24.17 -2.73
CA ALA A 34 22.85 24.68 -3.98
C ALA A 34 22.55 23.76 -5.20
N PRO A 35 22.56 24.28 -6.45
CA PRO A 35 22.14 23.53 -7.63
C PRO A 35 23.21 22.53 -8.09
N ARG A 36 22.80 21.29 -8.41
CA ARG A 36 23.67 20.29 -9.05
C ARG A 36 23.46 20.24 -10.57
N ARG A 37 24.60 20.19 -11.26
CA ARG A 37 24.79 20.16 -12.71
C ARG A 37 24.25 18.87 -13.34
N ALA A 38 23.84 18.99 -14.60
CA ALA A 38 23.33 17.92 -15.45
C ALA A 38 24.39 16.86 -15.79
N ASP A 39 23.95 15.59 -15.85
CA ASP A 39 24.73 14.43 -16.29
C ASP A 39 24.44 14.13 -17.78
N PRO A 40 25.45 13.99 -18.67
CA PRO A 40 25.22 13.76 -20.09
C PRO A 40 25.05 12.28 -20.43
N ARG A 41 24.07 12.01 -21.30
CA ARG A 41 23.79 10.69 -21.91
C ARG A 41 24.96 10.20 -22.77
N PRO A 42 25.22 8.88 -22.87
CA PRO A 42 26.09 8.33 -23.90
C PRO A 42 25.32 7.95 -25.18
N ARG A 43 25.96 8.16 -26.34
CA ARG A 43 25.56 7.63 -27.67
C ARG A 43 26.60 6.59 -28.14
N PRO A 44 26.25 5.72 -29.11
CA PRO A 44 26.83 4.39 -29.28
C PRO A 44 27.99 4.34 -30.29
N THR A 45 28.86 3.34 -30.17
CA THR A 45 29.84 2.97 -31.19
C THR A 45 29.72 1.49 -31.58
N ARG A 46 29.98 1.19 -32.85
CA ARG A 46 29.72 -0.08 -33.55
C ARG A 46 31.04 -0.69 -34.05
N ALA A 47 31.10 -2.04 -34.05
CA ALA A 47 31.98 -2.97 -34.79
C ALA A 47 33.44 -3.12 -34.26
N ALA A 48 34.14 -4.27 -34.34
CA ALA A 48 34.00 -5.47 -35.18
C ALA A 48 34.61 -6.73 -34.50
N ALA A 49 34.42 -7.88 -35.15
CA ALA A 49 34.69 -9.25 -34.71
C ALA A 49 36.16 -9.71 -34.72
N ARG A 50 36.47 -10.73 -33.87
CA ARG A 50 37.25 -11.94 -34.21
C ARG A 50 37.27 -12.96 -33.05
N ALA A 51 36.96 -14.22 -33.38
CA ALA A 51 37.28 -15.45 -32.63
C ALA A 51 38.70 -15.93 -33.06
N PRO A 52 39.38 -16.97 -32.47
CA PRO A 52 38.85 -18.16 -31.79
C PRO A 52 39.64 -18.66 -30.55
N GLY A 53 39.17 -19.74 -29.90
CA GLY A 53 40.00 -20.54 -28.99
C GLY A 53 39.18 -21.40 -28.01
N ARG A 54 39.09 -22.70 -28.28
CA ARG A 54 38.51 -23.72 -27.39
C ARG A 54 39.53 -24.10 -26.31
N THR A 55 39.14 -24.09 -25.05
CA THR A 55 39.80 -24.83 -23.95
C THR A 55 38.75 -25.39 -22.98
N ALA A 56 38.97 -26.63 -22.54
CA ALA A 56 38.05 -27.43 -21.75
C ALA A 56 38.01 -27.03 -20.25
N PRO A 57 36.91 -27.30 -19.52
CA PRO A 57 36.81 -26.99 -18.09
C PRO A 57 37.44 -28.07 -17.19
N PRO A 58 38.07 -27.70 -16.06
CA PRO A 58 38.50 -28.66 -15.04
C PRO A 58 37.36 -29.12 -14.11
N ALA A 59 37.54 -30.33 -13.55
CA ALA A 59 36.58 -31.09 -12.74
C ALA A 59 36.23 -30.47 -11.36
N PRO A 60 35.07 -30.81 -10.76
CA PRO A 60 34.62 -30.23 -9.49
C PRO A 60 35.31 -30.83 -8.27
N SER A 61 35.78 -29.97 -7.37
CA SER A 61 36.32 -30.34 -6.06
C SER A 61 35.21 -30.64 -5.05
N ARG A 62 35.31 -31.81 -4.40
CA ARG A 62 34.49 -32.26 -3.28
C ARG A 62 34.60 -31.28 -2.11
N ARG A 63 33.48 -30.70 -1.66
CA ARG A 63 33.41 -30.02 -0.35
C ARG A 63 32.94 -31.00 0.73
N ILE A 64 33.77 -31.08 1.75
CA ILE A 64 33.65 -31.86 2.99
C ILE A 64 32.63 -31.18 3.91
N ARG A 65 31.70 -31.95 4.50
CA ARG A 65 30.77 -31.50 5.57
C ARG A 65 31.53 -31.45 6.89
N PRO A 66 31.43 -30.39 7.72
CA PRO A 66 31.84 -30.48 9.11
C PRO A 66 30.75 -31.19 9.94
N PRO A 67 31.14 -32.09 10.87
CA PRO A 67 30.24 -32.70 11.83
C PRO A 67 30.10 -31.79 13.06
N TYR A 68 28.90 -31.70 13.63
CA TYR A 68 28.57 -31.71 15.08
C TYR A 68 27.16 -31.16 15.31
N ALA A 69 26.45 -31.86 16.18
CA ALA A 69 25.02 -31.82 16.38
C ALA A 69 24.58 -30.73 17.37
N GLY A 70 23.32 -30.33 17.22
CA GLY A 70 22.52 -29.66 18.25
C GLY A 70 21.05 -29.80 17.89
N ALA A 71 20.44 -30.90 18.31
CA ALA A 71 19.00 -31.16 18.12
C ALA A 71 18.19 -30.20 19.03
N VAL A 72 17.74 -29.10 18.45
CA VAL A 72 16.71 -28.25 19.07
C VAL A 72 15.38 -28.97 18.89
N ARG A 73 14.76 -29.40 20.00
CA ARG A 73 13.36 -29.86 19.98
C ARG A 73 12.50 -28.68 19.53
N GLN A 74 11.93 -28.78 18.33
CA GLN A 74 10.97 -27.81 17.83
C GLN A 74 9.58 -28.19 18.33
N ASP A 75 8.91 -27.25 19.01
CA ASP A 75 7.49 -27.34 19.36
C ASP A 75 6.63 -27.51 18.09
N PRO A 76 5.63 -28.41 18.08
CA PRO A 76 4.80 -28.65 16.91
C PRO A 76 3.63 -27.67 16.85
N ALA A 77 3.88 -26.41 16.46
CA ALA A 77 2.80 -25.45 16.21
C ALA A 77 3.17 -24.35 15.19
N HIS A 78 3.54 -24.73 13.97
CA HIS A 78 3.25 -23.94 12.75
C HIS A 78 3.63 -24.72 11.48
N GLN A 79 2.87 -25.76 11.13
CA GLN A 79 2.93 -26.31 9.78
C GLN A 79 1.94 -25.55 8.89
N SER A 80 2.37 -24.37 8.43
CA SER A 80 1.73 -23.65 7.32
C SER A 80 2.08 -24.38 6.03
N GLY A 81 1.08 -24.69 5.19
CA GLY A 81 1.31 -25.31 3.88
C GLY A 81 2.28 -24.53 2.97
N PRO A 82 2.70 -25.10 1.83
CA PRO A 82 3.86 -24.66 1.03
C PRO A 82 3.75 -23.29 0.32
N ALA A 83 2.71 -22.49 0.58
CA ALA A 83 2.50 -21.21 -0.07
C ALA A 83 2.47 -20.07 0.96
N GLY A 84 3.23 -19.00 0.71
CA GLY A 84 3.27 -17.80 1.56
C GLY A 84 1.91 -17.11 1.73
N PRO A 85 1.81 -16.07 2.56
CA PRO A 85 0.55 -15.41 2.93
C PRO A 85 -0.18 -14.81 1.74
N LEU A 86 0.53 -14.24 0.76
CA LEU A 86 -0.09 -13.65 -0.44
C LEU A 86 -0.70 -14.69 -1.39
N PRO A 87 0.01 -15.76 -1.81
CA PRO A 87 -0.60 -16.86 -2.56
C PRO A 87 -1.83 -17.46 -1.89
N ARG A 88 -1.78 -17.65 -0.57
CA ARG A 88 -2.93 -18.15 0.21
C ARG A 88 -4.11 -17.18 0.13
N LEU A 89 -3.89 -15.89 0.39
CA LEU A 89 -4.95 -14.88 0.29
C LEU A 89 -5.51 -14.82 -1.13
N ALA A 90 -4.67 -14.90 -2.16
CA ALA A 90 -5.12 -14.92 -3.55
C ALA A 90 -6.01 -16.13 -3.86
N ALA A 91 -5.68 -17.32 -3.32
CA ALA A 91 -6.52 -18.51 -3.46
C ALA A 91 -7.87 -18.34 -2.74
N GLU A 92 -7.87 -17.81 -1.50
CA GLU A 92 -9.08 -17.52 -0.74
C GLU A 92 -9.99 -16.52 -1.49
N LEU A 93 -9.40 -15.45 -2.05
CA LEU A 93 -10.15 -14.46 -2.82
C LEU A 93 -10.74 -15.05 -4.10
N ARG A 94 -10.01 -15.90 -4.85
CA ARG A 94 -10.57 -16.58 -6.04
C ARG A 94 -11.74 -17.51 -5.70
N ALA A 95 -11.66 -18.18 -4.55
CA ALA A 95 -12.68 -19.13 -4.11
C ALA A 95 -13.93 -18.47 -3.48
N ALA A 96 -13.85 -17.20 -3.06
CA ALA A 96 -14.99 -16.47 -2.53
C ALA A 96 -16.17 -16.41 -3.52
N PRO A 97 -17.42 -16.25 -3.08
CA PRO A 97 -18.52 -15.96 -3.99
C PRO A 97 -18.33 -14.59 -4.66
N PRO A 98 -18.77 -14.40 -5.92
CA PRO A 98 -18.87 -13.06 -6.52
C PRO A 98 -19.70 -12.11 -5.65
N SER A 99 -19.35 -10.82 -5.65
CA SER A 99 -19.99 -9.79 -4.82
C SER A 99 -20.62 -8.65 -5.62
N LEU A 100 -20.33 -8.58 -6.93
CA LEU A 100 -20.81 -7.53 -7.82
C LEU A 100 -20.94 -8.09 -9.24
N GLY A 101 -22.12 -8.62 -9.57
CA GLY A 101 -22.30 -9.41 -10.79
C GLY A 101 -21.32 -10.61 -10.78
N PRO A 102 -20.56 -10.86 -11.87
CA PRO A 102 -19.56 -11.92 -11.89
C PRO A 102 -18.26 -11.59 -11.13
N VAL A 103 -18.09 -10.34 -10.67
CA VAL A 103 -16.85 -9.82 -10.09
C VAL A 103 -16.80 -10.03 -8.58
N ARG A 104 -15.62 -10.40 -8.08
CA ARG A 104 -15.27 -10.30 -6.65
C ARG A 104 -14.53 -8.99 -6.43
N LEU A 105 -15.23 -8.01 -5.87
CA LEU A 105 -14.65 -6.69 -5.63
C LEU A 105 -13.93 -6.69 -4.28
N VAL A 106 -12.63 -6.45 -4.30
CA VAL A 106 -11.78 -6.47 -3.10
C VAL A 106 -11.23 -5.08 -2.83
N ALA A 107 -11.48 -4.55 -1.64
CA ALA A 107 -10.96 -3.24 -1.25
C ALA A 107 -9.67 -3.37 -0.44
N VAL A 108 -8.69 -2.52 -0.76
CA VAL A 108 -7.47 -2.29 0.03
C VAL A 108 -7.50 -0.85 0.54
N ASP A 109 -7.82 -0.67 1.82
CA ASP A 109 -7.93 0.63 2.48
C ASP A 109 -6.85 0.81 3.57
N GLY A 110 -6.69 2.02 4.06
CA GLY A 110 -5.65 2.42 5.00
C GLY A 110 -5.24 3.88 4.79
N HIS A 111 -4.57 4.46 5.77
CA HIS A 111 -4.06 5.83 5.70
C HIS A 111 -3.15 6.10 4.48
N ALA A 112 -3.11 7.33 3.99
CA ALA A 112 -2.13 7.74 2.98
C ALA A 112 -0.70 7.47 3.48
N GLY A 113 0.13 6.92 2.60
CA GLY A 113 1.49 6.46 2.95
C GLY A 113 1.57 5.13 3.70
N SER A 114 0.46 4.40 3.89
CA SER A 114 0.47 3.07 4.54
C SER A 114 0.99 1.93 3.67
N GLY A 115 1.22 2.15 2.37
CA GLY A 115 1.70 1.13 1.44
C GLY A 115 0.62 0.33 0.70
N LYS A 116 -0.63 0.81 0.66
CA LYS A 116 -1.76 0.20 -0.08
C LYS A 116 -1.40 -0.15 -1.52
N THR A 117 -0.92 0.81 -2.30
CA THR A 117 -0.56 0.63 -3.71
C THR A 117 0.46 -0.50 -3.91
N THR A 118 1.51 -0.55 -3.07
CA THR A 118 2.52 -1.61 -3.11
C THR A 118 1.92 -2.97 -2.77
N PHE A 119 1.09 -3.05 -1.73
CA PHE A 119 0.43 -4.29 -1.34
C PHE A 119 -0.57 -4.77 -2.42
N ALA A 120 -1.38 -3.87 -2.96
CA ALA A 120 -2.35 -4.15 -4.01
C ALA A 120 -1.66 -4.66 -5.28
N GLY A 121 -0.51 -4.08 -5.67
CA GLY A 121 0.29 -4.59 -6.79
C GLY A 121 0.78 -6.03 -6.57
N ARG A 122 1.36 -6.32 -5.40
CA ARG A 122 1.81 -7.69 -5.06
C ARG A 122 0.64 -8.68 -4.99
N LEU A 123 -0.52 -8.25 -4.49
CA LEU A 123 -1.72 -9.08 -4.45
C LEU A 123 -2.28 -9.32 -5.87
N ALA A 124 -2.26 -8.30 -6.73
CA ALA A 124 -2.65 -8.43 -8.13
C ALA A 124 -1.77 -9.44 -8.88
N GLU A 125 -0.45 -9.40 -8.66
CA GLU A 125 0.50 -10.40 -9.19
C GLU A 125 0.17 -11.81 -8.71
N ALA A 126 -0.05 -12.00 -7.40
CA ALA A 126 -0.46 -13.30 -6.83
C ALA A 126 -1.83 -13.77 -7.37
N LEU A 127 -2.69 -12.83 -7.75
CA LEU A 127 -3.98 -13.08 -8.42
C LEU A 127 -3.84 -13.35 -9.93
N GLY A 128 -2.64 -13.33 -10.49
CA GLY A 128 -2.38 -13.59 -11.91
C GLY A 128 -2.59 -12.38 -12.80
N GLY A 129 -2.31 -11.17 -12.28
CA GLY A 129 -2.48 -9.91 -13.00
C GLY A 129 -3.88 -9.31 -12.88
N ALA A 130 -4.53 -9.45 -11.72
CA ALA A 130 -5.86 -8.87 -11.51
C ALA A 130 -5.84 -7.33 -11.68
N PRO A 131 -6.87 -6.72 -12.30
CA PRO A 131 -6.95 -5.27 -12.44
C PRO A 131 -6.99 -4.57 -11.08
N VAL A 132 -6.33 -3.41 -11.00
CA VAL A 132 -6.34 -2.53 -9.82
C VAL A 132 -6.87 -1.17 -10.23
N LEU A 133 -7.96 -0.74 -9.59
CA LEU A 133 -8.45 0.63 -9.68
C LEU A 133 -7.91 1.45 -8.51
N HIS A 134 -7.18 2.51 -8.83
CA HIS A 134 -6.69 3.47 -7.86
C HIS A 134 -7.78 4.52 -7.61
N LEU A 135 -8.25 4.69 -6.39
CA LEU A 135 -9.31 5.67 -6.09
C LEU A 135 -8.82 7.11 -6.28
N ASP A 136 -7.52 7.34 -6.27
CA ASP A 136 -6.90 8.63 -6.64
C ASP A 136 -7.15 8.98 -8.11
N ASP A 137 -7.44 8.00 -8.97
CA ASP A 137 -7.87 8.26 -10.35
C ASP A 137 -9.31 8.80 -10.39
N LEU A 138 -10.12 8.52 -9.37
CA LEU A 138 -11.47 9.05 -9.27
C LEU A 138 -11.47 10.35 -8.48
N ALA A 139 -10.73 10.49 -7.39
CA ALA A 139 -10.68 11.73 -6.61
C ALA A 139 -10.18 12.94 -7.43
N SER A 140 -10.49 14.14 -6.97
CA SER A 140 -9.98 15.40 -7.54
C SER A 140 -9.54 16.35 -6.44
N HIS A 141 -8.98 17.51 -6.79
CA HIS A 141 -8.58 18.51 -5.80
C HIS A 141 -9.80 19.09 -5.06
N GLU A 142 -10.93 19.20 -5.73
CA GLU A 142 -12.20 19.69 -5.22
C GLU A 142 -12.95 18.62 -4.42
N GLU A 143 -12.77 17.35 -4.81
CA GLU A 143 -13.54 16.21 -4.31
C GLU A 143 -12.63 15.08 -3.81
N LEU A 144 -11.78 15.38 -2.81
CA LEU A 144 -10.84 14.41 -2.22
C LEU A 144 -11.53 13.11 -1.77
N PHE A 145 -12.76 13.22 -1.22
CA PHE A 145 -13.54 12.08 -0.73
C PHE A 145 -14.95 11.98 -1.32
N ALA A 146 -15.34 12.86 -2.24
CA ALA A 146 -16.67 12.92 -2.86
C ALA A 146 -16.73 12.19 -4.22
N TRP A 147 -15.91 11.16 -4.42
CA TRP A 147 -15.78 10.43 -5.68
C TRP A 147 -16.76 9.27 -5.89
N THR A 148 -17.62 8.96 -4.91
CA THR A 148 -18.47 7.75 -4.93
C THR A 148 -19.49 7.73 -6.05
N ALA A 149 -20.02 8.89 -6.44
CA ALA A 149 -20.93 8.97 -7.58
C ALA A 149 -20.24 8.48 -8.86
N ARG A 150 -18.99 8.91 -9.09
CA ARG A 150 -18.17 8.48 -10.23
C ARG A 150 -17.82 7.00 -10.15
N LEU A 151 -17.42 6.49 -8.98
CA LEU A 151 -17.20 5.06 -8.78
C LEU A 151 -18.45 4.25 -9.14
N ARG A 152 -19.63 4.66 -8.64
CA ARG A 152 -20.89 3.97 -8.87
C ARG A 152 -21.24 3.92 -10.35
N THR A 153 -21.21 5.05 -11.04
CA THR A 153 -21.68 5.14 -12.43
C THR A 153 -20.67 4.58 -13.43
N GLN A 154 -19.37 4.81 -13.23
CA GLN A 154 -18.33 4.45 -14.19
C GLN A 154 -17.82 3.02 -14.01
N VAL A 155 -17.94 2.45 -12.80
CA VAL A 155 -17.33 1.15 -12.45
C VAL A 155 -18.34 0.16 -11.88
N LEU A 156 -19.01 0.50 -10.78
CA LEU A 156 -19.83 -0.50 -10.07
C LEU A 156 -21.05 -0.93 -10.88
N ALA A 157 -21.72 0.01 -11.54
CA ALA A 157 -22.89 -0.29 -12.35
C ALA A 157 -22.54 -1.20 -13.56
N PRO A 158 -21.52 -0.92 -14.39
CA PRO A 158 -21.06 -1.86 -15.42
C PRO A 158 -20.71 -3.25 -14.86
N PHE A 159 -19.92 -3.32 -13.78
CA PHE A 159 -19.55 -4.60 -13.17
C PHE A 159 -20.75 -5.40 -12.68
N SER A 160 -21.79 -4.73 -12.14
CA SER A 160 -23.02 -5.42 -11.71
C SER A 160 -23.74 -6.15 -12.87
N ARG A 161 -23.53 -5.72 -14.11
CA ARG A 161 -24.06 -6.33 -15.34
C ARG A 161 -23.05 -7.26 -16.03
N GLY A 162 -21.85 -7.43 -15.47
CA GLY A 162 -20.76 -8.18 -16.09
C GLY A 162 -20.10 -7.47 -17.28
N GLU A 163 -20.28 -6.15 -17.41
CA GLU A 163 -19.75 -5.35 -18.50
C GLU A 163 -18.40 -4.72 -18.15
N GLU A 164 -17.57 -4.45 -19.17
CA GLU A 164 -16.36 -3.64 -19.02
C GLU A 164 -16.71 -2.23 -18.52
N ALA A 165 -16.03 -1.80 -17.46
CA ALA A 165 -16.14 -0.45 -16.93
C ALA A 165 -15.25 0.51 -17.73
N ARG A 166 -15.62 1.81 -17.76
CA ARG A 166 -14.80 2.87 -18.35
C ARG A 166 -14.78 4.06 -17.42
N TYR A 167 -13.61 4.40 -16.91
CA TYR A 167 -13.44 5.48 -15.96
C TYR A 167 -12.49 6.55 -16.46
N ARG A 168 -12.68 7.80 -16.04
CA ARG A 168 -11.80 8.92 -16.42
C ARG A 168 -10.83 9.17 -15.27
N PRO A 169 -9.53 8.87 -15.43
CA PRO A 169 -8.55 9.14 -14.39
C PRO A 169 -8.27 10.64 -14.26
N TYR A 170 -8.14 11.10 -13.03
CA TYR A 170 -7.79 12.47 -12.71
C TYR A 170 -6.26 12.68 -12.80
N ASP A 171 -5.83 13.62 -13.63
CA ASP A 171 -4.44 14.06 -13.69
C ASP A 171 -4.20 15.12 -12.60
N TRP A 172 -3.53 14.72 -11.52
CA TRP A 172 -3.26 15.60 -10.39
C TRP A 172 -2.35 16.78 -10.72
N ARG A 173 -1.51 16.68 -11.76
CA ARG A 173 -0.64 17.77 -12.20
C ARG A 173 -1.40 18.77 -13.06
N ARG A 174 -2.20 18.27 -14.01
CA ARG A 174 -3.02 19.10 -14.91
C ARG A 174 -4.33 19.58 -14.29
N ARG A 175 -4.69 19.03 -13.12
CA ARG A 175 -5.94 19.31 -12.40
C ARG A 175 -7.19 19.09 -13.26
N ALA A 176 -7.21 17.99 -14.01
CA ALA A 176 -8.30 17.70 -14.94
C ALA A 176 -8.47 16.19 -15.14
N PHE A 177 -9.70 15.78 -15.43
CA PHE A 177 -9.99 14.41 -15.83
C PHE A 177 -9.56 14.16 -17.27
N GLY A 178 -8.71 13.14 -17.45
CA GLY A 178 -8.24 12.68 -18.75
C GLY A 178 -9.28 11.91 -19.56
N PRO A 179 -8.85 11.31 -20.69
CA PRO A 179 -9.67 10.41 -21.49
C PRO A 179 -10.03 9.14 -20.73
N ALA A 180 -11.18 8.55 -21.06
CA ALA A 180 -11.66 7.33 -20.41
C ALA A 180 -10.70 6.15 -20.67
N ARG A 181 -10.47 5.33 -19.63
CA ARG A 181 -9.68 4.09 -19.68
C ARG A 181 -10.60 2.89 -19.41
N PRO A 182 -10.43 1.78 -20.14
CA PRO A 182 -11.16 0.55 -19.87
C PRO A 182 -10.69 -0.10 -18.57
N LEU A 183 -11.60 -0.75 -17.88
CA LEU A 183 -11.34 -1.59 -16.72
C LEU A 183 -12.19 -2.87 -16.86
N PRO A 184 -11.57 -4.01 -17.19
CA PRO A 184 -12.31 -5.24 -17.48
C PRO A 184 -12.99 -5.80 -16.21
N ALA A 185 -14.17 -6.39 -16.38
CA ALA A 185 -14.87 -7.14 -15.34
C ALA A 185 -14.20 -8.50 -15.07
N ALA A 186 -12.96 -8.47 -14.59
CA ALA A 186 -12.19 -9.66 -14.27
C ALA A 186 -12.81 -10.44 -13.08
N PRO A 187 -12.53 -11.74 -12.92
CA PRO A 187 -13.07 -12.54 -11.81
C PRO A 187 -12.79 -11.96 -10.42
N VAL A 188 -11.65 -11.30 -10.26
CA VAL A 188 -11.29 -10.49 -9.08
C VAL A 188 -10.81 -9.13 -9.57
N VAL A 189 -11.33 -8.06 -8.98
CA VAL A 189 -10.88 -6.68 -9.21
C VAL A 189 -10.53 -6.05 -7.87
N LEU A 190 -9.34 -5.45 -7.80
CA LEU A 190 -8.91 -4.71 -6.61
C LEU A 190 -9.29 -3.24 -6.75
N ILE A 191 -9.81 -2.63 -5.68
CA ILE A 191 -9.91 -1.18 -5.53
C ILE A 191 -9.01 -0.76 -4.37
N GLU A 192 -8.16 0.23 -4.58
CA GLU A 192 -7.22 0.67 -3.55
C GLU A 192 -7.24 2.19 -3.40
N GLY A 193 -7.16 2.65 -2.16
CA GLY A 193 -7.11 4.07 -1.85
C GLY A 193 -7.79 4.40 -0.53
N VAL A 194 -7.61 5.63 -0.07
CA VAL A 194 -8.19 6.08 1.19
C VAL A 194 -9.71 6.15 1.07
N GLY A 195 -10.40 5.38 1.88
CA GLY A 195 -11.86 5.27 1.85
C GLY A 195 -12.40 4.23 0.88
N ALA A 196 -11.58 3.29 0.40
CA ALA A 196 -12.03 2.11 -0.35
C ALA A 196 -13.02 1.25 0.47
N GLY A 197 -12.88 1.24 1.78
CA GLY A 197 -13.74 0.53 2.73
C GLY A 197 -14.89 1.37 3.28
N ARG A 198 -15.26 2.48 2.65
CA ARG A 198 -16.37 3.35 3.09
C ARG A 198 -17.72 2.63 3.10
N ARG A 199 -18.66 3.07 3.93
CA ARG A 199 -20.01 2.49 4.11
C ARG A 199 -20.75 2.30 2.78
N ALA A 200 -20.64 3.25 1.86
CA ALA A 200 -21.31 3.18 0.55
C ALA A 200 -20.77 2.09 -0.39
N VAL A 201 -19.55 1.60 -0.15
CA VAL A 201 -18.89 0.59 -1.00
C VAL A 201 -18.98 -0.80 -0.37
N ARG A 202 -18.97 -0.90 0.97
CA ARG A 202 -19.03 -2.17 1.71
C ARG A 202 -20.10 -3.15 1.17
N PRO A 203 -21.35 -2.77 0.85
CA PRO A 203 -22.36 -3.73 0.42
C PRO A 203 -21.99 -4.57 -0.81
N VAL A 204 -21.08 -4.09 -1.66
CA VAL A 204 -20.66 -4.76 -2.90
C VAL A 204 -19.25 -5.37 -2.83
N LEU A 205 -18.60 -5.34 -1.66
CA LEU A 205 -17.27 -5.92 -1.47
C LEU A 205 -17.35 -7.39 -1.09
N ALA A 206 -16.56 -8.22 -1.78
CA ALA A 206 -16.26 -9.60 -1.39
C ALA A 206 -15.32 -9.64 -0.19
N ARG A 207 -14.39 -8.68 -0.10
CA ARG A 207 -13.42 -8.58 1.00
C ARG A 207 -12.96 -7.14 1.19
N LEU A 208 -12.79 -6.72 2.46
CA LEU A 208 -12.13 -5.49 2.85
C LEU A 208 -10.83 -5.79 3.60
N LEU A 209 -9.71 -5.36 3.03
CA LEU A 209 -8.37 -5.43 3.59
C LEU A 209 -7.99 -4.04 4.12
N TRP A 210 -7.49 -3.97 5.35
CA TRP A 210 -7.01 -2.73 5.97
C TRP A 210 -5.50 -2.78 6.21
N MET A 211 -4.75 -1.82 5.67
CA MET A 211 -3.35 -1.60 5.99
C MET A 211 -3.22 -1.07 7.42
N ASP A 212 -2.88 -1.95 8.36
CA ASP A 212 -2.78 -1.68 9.80
C ASP A 212 -1.44 -1.01 10.13
N VAL A 213 -1.31 0.24 9.67
CA VAL A 213 -0.20 1.14 9.96
C VAL A 213 -0.74 2.34 10.74
N PRO A 214 -0.12 2.73 11.87
CA PRO A 214 -0.53 3.94 12.59
C PRO A 214 -0.56 5.15 11.67
N ALA A 215 -1.60 5.98 11.78
CA ALA A 215 -1.83 7.13 10.90
C ALA A 215 -0.61 8.05 10.81
N LEU A 216 -0.03 8.43 11.95
CA LEU A 216 1.16 9.28 12.02
C LEU A 216 2.35 8.65 11.27
N THR A 217 2.61 7.36 11.48
CA THR A 217 3.68 6.64 10.77
C THR A 217 3.43 6.61 9.27
N ALA A 218 2.19 6.39 8.83
CA ALA A 218 1.81 6.39 7.42
C ALA A 218 2.01 7.78 6.80
N HIS A 219 1.55 8.84 7.46
CA HIS A 219 1.69 10.23 7.00
C HIS A 219 3.16 10.63 6.87
N LEU A 220 3.99 10.38 7.89
CA LEU A 220 5.42 10.68 7.85
C LEU A 220 6.15 9.94 6.71
N ARG A 221 5.77 8.68 6.44
CA ARG A 221 6.30 7.94 5.29
C ARG A 221 5.88 8.56 3.97
N GLY A 222 4.63 8.98 3.86
CA GLY A 222 4.08 9.64 2.68
C GLY A 222 4.77 10.99 2.41
N GLU A 223 4.84 11.86 3.41
CA GLU A 223 5.52 13.16 3.33
C GLU A 223 6.99 13.00 2.94
N ARG A 224 7.71 12.08 3.58
CA ARG A 224 9.12 11.81 3.24
C ARG A 224 9.30 11.33 1.81
N ARG A 225 8.38 10.49 1.31
CA ARG A 225 8.42 9.95 -0.06
C ARG A 225 8.14 11.06 -1.08
N ASP A 226 7.15 11.91 -0.80
CA ASP A 226 6.66 12.91 -1.74
C ASP A 226 7.52 14.20 -1.75
N GLY A 227 8.29 14.42 -0.69
CA GLY A 227 9.25 15.52 -0.59
C GLY A 227 8.61 16.86 -0.19
N PRO A 228 9.45 17.87 0.10
CA PRO A 228 9.01 19.15 0.65
C PRO A 228 8.11 19.95 -0.29
N GLU A 229 8.20 19.75 -1.60
CA GLU A 229 7.33 20.41 -2.60
C GLU A 229 5.84 20.10 -2.37
N GLN A 230 5.53 18.94 -1.79
CA GLN A 230 4.17 18.48 -1.52
C GLN A 230 3.68 18.85 -0.11
N ALA A 231 4.45 19.60 0.68
CA ALA A 231 4.09 19.92 2.06
C ALA A 231 2.74 20.64 2.19
N ALA A 232 2.41 21.53 1.24
CA ALA A 232 1.12 22.23 1.22
C ALA A 232 -0.06 21.27 1.00
N PHE A 233 0.12 20.28 0.12
CA PHE A 233 -0.86 19.23 -0.11
C PHE A 233 -1.08 18.41 1.16
N TRP A 234 0.00 17.95 1.80
CA TRP A 234 -0.08 17.16 3.03
C TRP A 234 -0.75 17.90 4.19
N ARG A 235 -0.51 19.21 4.33
CA ARG A 235 -1.21 20.08 5.31
C ARG A 235 -2.74 20.07 5.12
N GLY A 236 -3.23 20.03 3.88
CA GLY A 236 -4.66 19.92 3.59
C GLY A 236 -5.19 18.48 3.69
N TRP A 237 -4.39 17.51 3.25
CA TRP A 237 -4.77 16.10 3.20
C TRP A 237 -4.98 15.49 4.58
N VAL A 238 -4.05 15.69 5.51
CA VAL A 238 -4.10 15.02 6.83
C VAL A 238 -5.38 15.35 7.61
N PRO A 239 -5.82 16.62 7.72
CA PRO A 239 -7.11 16.94 8.33
C PRO A 239 -8.30 16.35 7.57
N ALA A 240 -8.28 16.37 6.23
CA ALA A 240 -9.36 15.84 5.40
C ALA A 240 -9.52 14.32 5.59
N GLU A 241 -8.42 13.58 5.59
CA GLU A 241 -8.41 12.14 5.86
C GLU A 241 -8.90 11.82 7.27
N ARG A 242 -8.45 12.56 8.29
CA ARG A 242 -8.93 12.39 9.67
C ARG A 242 -10.43 12.59 9.76
N ARG A 243 -10.98 13.63 9.14
CA ARG A 243 -12.43 13.86 9.07
C ARG A 243 -13.14 12.72 8.37
N HIS A 244 -12.61 12.24 7.25
CA HIS A 244 -13.17 11.12 6.52
C HIS A 244 -13.31 9.88 7.42
N PHE A 245 -12.21 9.41 8.04
CA PHE A 245 -12.26 8.20 8.86
C PHE A 245 -12.99 8.38 10.19
N ALA A 246 -13.07 9.60 10.74
CA ALA A 246 -13.94 9.88 11.88
C ALA A 246 -15.43 9.71 11.52
N SER A 247 -15.82 10.13 10.31
CA SER A 247 -17.21 10.05 9.83
C SER A 247 -17.61 8.68 9.25
N ASP A 248 -16.69 7.97 8.62
CA ASP A 248 -16.92 6.69 7.94
C ASP A 248 -15.69 5.78 8.09
N PRO A 249 -15.50 5.16 9.27
CA PRO A 249 -14.31 4.37 9.56
C PRO A 249 -14.34 3.03 8.83
N SER A 250 -13.27 2.72 8.07
CA SER A 250 -13.15 1.43 7.38
C SER A 250 -12.62 0.30 8.27
N ARG A 251 -11.64 0.59 9.15
CA ARG A 251 -10.94 -0.42 9.96
C ARG A 251 -11.85 -1.35 10.78
N PRO A 252 -12.91 -0.87 11.47
CA PRO A 252 -13.81 -1.75 12.24
C PRO A 252 -14.58 -2.76 11.40
N PHE A 253 -14.64 -2.59 10.08
CA PHE A 253 -15.36 -3.45 9.16
C PHE A 253 -14.41 -4.30 8.29
N ALA A 254 -13.09 -4.18 8.50
CA ALA A 254 -12.11 -4.93 7.74
C ALA A 254 -12.20 -6.42 8.09
N ASP A 255 -12.14 -7.26 7.06
CA ASP A 255 -12.11 -8.72 7.18
C ASP A 255 -10.68 -9.21 7.43
N THR A 256 -9.68 -8.45 6.98
CA THR A 256 -8.26 -8.75 7.18
C THR A 256 -7.49 -7.47 7.51
N LEU A 257 -6.63 -7.53 8.53
CA LEU A 257 -5.62 -6.52 8.82
C LEU A 257 -4.30 -6.94 8.19
N VAL A 258 -3.67 -6.01 7.47
CA VAL A 258 -2.40 -6.22 6.76
C VAL A 258 -1.32 -5.42 7.46
N ARG A 259 -0.33 -6.11 8.02
CA ARG A 259 0.85 -5.49 8.64
C ARG A 259 2.08 -5.73 7.77
N HIS A 260 2.94 -4.73 7.70
CA HIS A 260 4.25 -4.88 7.06
C HIS A 260 5.10 -5.87 7.86
N GLY A 261 5.66 -6.87 7.18
CA GLY A 261 6.71 -7.74 7.70
C GLY A 261 7.99 -7.57 6.90
N ALA A 262 9.11 -8.07 7.44
CA ALA A 262 10.44 -7.88 6.87
C ALA A 262 10.62 -8.53 5.49
N ALA A 263 9.96 -9.67 5.24
CA ALA A 263 9.99 -10.37 3.95
C ALA A 263 8.58 -10.44 3.31
N GLU A 264 7.57 -10.74 4.12
CA GLU A 264 6.19 -10.92 3.68
C GLU A 264 5.22 -10.18 4.61
N PRO A 265 4.04 -9.74 4.09
CA PRO A 265 3.04 -9.11 4.94
C PRO A 265 2.44 -10.14 5.91
N ALA A 266 2.22 -9.72 7.15
CA ALA A 266 1.41 -10.49 8.09
C ALA A 266 -0.07 -10.19 7.84
N LEU A 267 -0.86 -11.25 7.65
CA LEU A 267 -2.30 -11.17 7.44
C LEU A 267 -3.00 -11.67 8.71
N LEU A 268 -3.73 -10.79 9.37
CA LEU A 268 -4.48 -11.10 10.59
C LEU A 268 -5.97 -11.01 10.31
N SER A 269 -6.78 -11.84 10.96
CA SER A 269 -8.24 -11.68 10.91
C SER A 269 -8.63 -10.29 11.40
N GLY A 270 -9.47 -9.61 10.63
CA GLY A 270 -10.01 -8.33 11.02
C GLY A 270 -11.22 -8.46 11.95
N PRO A 271 -11.68 -7.35 12.54
CA PRO A 271 -12.88 -7.32 13.37
C PRO A 271 -14.14 -7.81 12.64
N GLY A 272 -14.15 -7.73 11.30
CA GLY A 272 -15.21 -8.23 10.45
C GLY A 272 -16.53 -7.47 10.59
N ARG A 273 -17.48 -7.77 9.70
CA ARG A 273 -18.80 -7.12 9.70
C ARG A 273 -19.68 -7.58 10.86
N GLY A 274 -19.51 -8.82 11.33
CA GLY A 274 -20.35 -9.43 12.36
C GLY A 274 -20.11 -8.93 13.79
N HIS A 275 -19.06 -8.14 14.06
CA HIS A 275 -18.79 -7.62 15.40
C HIS A 275 -19.69 -6.43 15.79
N LEU A 276 -20.24 -5.72 14.81
CA LEU A 276 -21.08 -4.53 15.05
C LEU A 276 -22.58 -4.86 15.13
N ASP A 277 -23.07 -5.86 14.38
CA ASP A 277 -24.47 -6.30 14.48
C ASP A 277 -24.81 -6.91 15.85
N ARG A 278 -23.84 -7.57 16.52
CA ARG A 278 -24.06 -8.13 17.87
C ARG A 278 -24.23 -7.08 18.97
N ARG A 279 -23.73 -5.84 18.78
CA ARG A 279 -23.93 -4.75 19.75
C ARG A 279 -25.23 -3.96 19.52
N ALA A 280 -25.87 -4.14 18.38
CA ALA A 280 -27.17 -3.55 18.09
C ALA A 280 -28.34 -4.42 18.59
N GLY A 281 -28.14 -5.74 18.71
CA GLY A 281 -29.15 -6.69 19.18
C GLY A 281 -29.31 -6.83 20.70
N ASP A 282 -28.43 -6.21 21.50
CA ASP A 282 -28.41 -6.35 22.98
C ASP A 282 -29.00 -5.11 23.70
N ARG A 283 -29.78 -4.31 22.97
CA ARG A 283 -30.54 -3.16 23.51
C ARG A 283 -32.03 -3.23 23.13
N GLY A 284 -32.55 -4.45 23.05
CA GLY A 284 -33.98 -4.75 22.91
C GLY A 284 -34.62 -5.02 24.26
#